data_AF-A0A520IZD3-F1
#
_entry.id   AF-A0A520IZD3-F1
#
_cell.length_a   1.000
_cell.length_b   1.000
_cell.length_c   1.000
_cell.angle_alpha   90.00
_cell.angle_beta   90.00
_cell.angle_gamma   90.00
#
_symmetry.space_group_name_H-M   'P 1'
#
loop_
_entity.id
_entity.type
_entity.pdbx_description
1 polymer ?
#
loop_
_entity_poly.entity_id
_entity_poly.type
_entity_poly.pdbx_seq_one_letter_code
_entity_poly.pdbx_strand_id
1 'polypeptide(L)'
;MTTAAVLLPCTAFAAPPQATPSSRSTLASAPKDANAITVNAPTDGKTDATAAIQQAIDASRRASGQGAGIVFLPSGRYRITRSILVPPGVRIFGVGRTRPVLVLADATPGFQQGVGTMVVFTGGDQYNVGKVPVPVPTVVPPRDDVRDANSATFYSAMSNVDVEIGAGNPAATAVRFHVAQHAFLTHMDFRLGSGFAGVYQAGNVMEDVHFHGGRYGIVTEKTSPAWQFTLLDSSFDGQRDAAIREHEVDLTLINVKPLSDFGGADAVLAEWRKAIGE
;
A
#
# COMPACT_ATOMS: atom_id res chain seq x y z
N MET A 1 -54.15 27.72 -25.30
CA MET A 1 -53.22 28.12 -24.22
C MET A 1 -52.21 27.01 -24.06
N THR A 2 -51.00 27.19 -24.60
CA THR A 2 -49.95 26.16 -24.63
C THR A 2 -48.83 26.66 -23.75
N THR A 3 -48.67 26.05 -22.57
CA THR A 3 -47.66 26.46 -21.58
C THR A 3 -46.35 25.75 -21.89
N ALA A 4 -45.34 26.50 -22.33
CA ALA A 4 -43.99 26.00 -22.52
C ALA A 4 -43.23 26.02 -21.18
N ALA A 5 -42.75 24.85 -20.74
CA ALA A 5 -41.86 24.75 -19.59
C ALA A 5 -40.42 25.02 -20.02
N VAL A 6 -39.80 26.03 -19.41
CA VAL A 6 -38.38 26.38 -19.61
C VAL A 6 -37.55 25.58 -18.60
N LEU A 7 -36.67 24.71 -19.10
CA LEU A 7 -35.66 24.01 -18.29
C LEU A 7 -34.44 24.92 -18.10
N LEU A 8 -34.16 25.30 -16.85
CA LEU A 8 -32.93 25.98 -16.46
C LEU A 8 -31.77 24.96 -16.35
N PRO A 9 -30.59 25.22 -16.95
CA PRO A 9 -29.44 24.35 -16.80
C PRO A 9 -28.80 24.52 -15.42
N CYS A 10 -28.74 23.43 -14.65
CA CYS A 10 -27.92 23.34 -13.44
C CYS A 10 -26.44 23.29 -13.83
N THR A 11 -25.73 24.40 -13.68
CA THR A 11 -24.27 24.43 -13.75
C THR A 11 -23.72 23.84 -12.45
N ALA A 12 -23.16 22.63 -12.50
CA ALA A 12 -22.42 22.05 -11.39
C ALA A 12 -21.14 22.84 -11.15
N PHE A 13 -21.02 23.48 -9.99
CA PHE A 13 -19.76 24.08 -9.54
C PHE A 13 -18.79 22.94 -9.21
N ALA A 14 -17.75 22.79 -10.02
CA ALA A 14 -16.61 21.96 -9.66
C ALA A 14 -15.90 22.59 -8.45
N ALA A 15 -15.84 21.86 -7.34
CA ALA A 15 -15.06 22.29 -6.18
C ALA A 15 -13.57 22.38 -6.58
N PRO A 16 -12.83 23.39 -6.08
CA PRO A 16 -11.41 23.51 -6.34
C PRO A 16 -10.67 22.26 -5.79
N PRO A 17 -9.60 21.80 -6.46
CA PRO A 17 -8.80 20.70 -5.97
C PRO A 17 -8.26 21.05 -4.59
N GLN A 18 -8.64 20.27 -3.57
CA GLN A 18 -8.07 20.43 -2.24
C GLN A 18 -6.58 20.09 -2.32
N ALA A 19 -5.74 21.02 -1.90
CA ALA A 19 -4.32 20.77 -1.73
C ALA A 19 -4.16 19.70 -0.65
N THR A 20 -3.65 18.53 -1.02
CA THR A 20 -3.36 17.45 -0.08
C THR A 20 -2.32 17.97 0.92
N PRO A 21 -2.58 17.98 2.24
CA PRO A 21 -1.59 18.43 3.20
C PRO A 21 -0.30 17.62 3.02
N SER A 22 0.85 18.29 3.00
CA SER A 22 2.13 17.59 2.87
C SER A 22 2.30 16.65 4.06
N SER A 23 2.52 15.37 3.79
CA SER A 23 2.77 14.36 4.82
C SER A 23 3.97 14.78 5.68
N ARG A 24 3.71 14.97 6.99
CA ARG A 24 4.78 15.26 7.95
C ARG A 24 5.56 13.96 8.18
N SER A 25 6.86 14.00 7.98
CA SER A 25 7.77 12.88 8.24
C SER A 25 7.88 12.65 9.75
N THR A 26 7.77 11.39 10.19
CA THR A 26 8.00 10.98 11.60
C THR A 26 9.48 10.70 11.87
N LEU A 27 10.27 10.41 10.83
CA LEU A 27 11.73 10.24 10.88
C LEU A 27 12.45 11.37 10.11
N ALA A 28 12.68 12.50 10.79
CA ALA A 28 13.29 13.68 10.18
C ALA A 28 14.75 13.45 9.71
N SER A 29 15.46 12.50 10.31
CA SER A 29 16.81 12.09 9.93
C SER A 29 16.99 10.59 10.09
N ALA A 30 17.88 10.00 9.29
CA ALA A 30 18.27 8.60 9.44
C ALA A 30 19.07 8.42 10.75
N PRO A 31 18.67 7.48 11.63
CA PRO A 31 19.53 7.04 12.73
C PRO A 31 20.87 6.52 12.22
N LYS A 32 21.92 6.68 13.02
CA LYS A 32 23.23 6.09 12.71
C LYS A 32 23.16 4.58 12.91
N ASP A 33 23.29 3.83 11.82
CA ASP A 33 23.43 2.38 11.81
C ASP A 33 24.49 2.03 10.75
N ALA A 34 25.53 1.31 11.16
CA ALA A 34 26.65 0.96 10.28
C ALA A 34 26.27 -0.04 9.18
N ASN A 35 25.19 -0.78 9.35
CA ASN A 35 24.73 -1.81 8.43
C ASN A 35 23.53 -1.35 7.59
N ALA A 36 22.98 -0.17 7.87
CA ALA A 36 21.89 0.38 7.08
C ALA A 36 22.38 0.93 5.74
N ILE A 37 21.61 0.70 4.68
CA ILE A 37 21.90 1.21 3.35
C ILE A 37 20.95 2.37 3.05
N THR A 38 21.48 3.49 2.58
CA THR A 38 20.66 4.62 2.12
C THR A 38 20.50 4.55 0.61
N VAL A 39 19.27 4.61 0.11
CA VAL A 39 18.97 4.60 -1.33
C VAL A 39 19.59 5.83 -1.99
N ASN A 40 20.34 5.59 -3.07
CA ASN A 40 20.80 6.62 -3.98
C ASN A 40 20.14 6.39 -5.34
N ALA A 41 19.07 7.12 -5.61
CA ALA A 41 18.25 6.97 -6.82
C ALA A 41 17.69 8.34 -7.24
N PRO A 42 17.26 8.49 -8.51
CA PRO A 42 16.52 9.67 -8.94
C PRO A 42 15.26 9.91 -8.10
N THR A 43 15.06 11.15 -7.66
CA THR A 43 13.97 11.56 -6.76
C THR A 43 13.00 12.57 -7.41
N ASP A 44 13.06 12.71 -8.73
CA ASP A 44 12.31 13.69 -9.53
C ASP A 44 10.86 13.26 -9.84
N GLY A 45 10.46 12.04 -9.46
CA GLY A 45 9.17 11.44 -9.77
C GLY A 45 8.96 11.10 -11.26
N LYS A 46 10.01 11.19 -12.09
CA LYS A 46 9.95 11.04 -13.56
C LYS A 46 10.90 9.97 -14.07
N THR A 47 12.13 9.97 -13.57
CA THR A 47 13.16 9.00 -13.91
C THR A 47 12.92 7.72 -13.10
N ASP A 48 13.03 6.57 -13.75
CA ASP A 48 12.80 5.28 -13.12
C ASP A 48 13.86 4.97 -12.06
N ALA A 49 13.43 4.88 -10.80
CA ALA A 49 14.24 4.59 -9.62
C ALA A 49 14.23 3.11 -9.22
N THR A 50 13.46 2.26 -9.91
CA THR A 50 13.18 0.87 -9.50
C THR A 50 14.46 0.08 -9.23
N ALA A 51 15.41 0.11 -10.17
CA ALA A 51 16.63 -0.69 -10.08
C ALA A 51 17.53 -0.26 -8.91
N ALA A 52 17.64 1.05 -8.67
CA ALA A 52 18.46 1.59 -7.58
C ALA A 52 17.85 1.28 -6.20
N ILE A 53 16.52 1.32 -6.07
CA ILE A 53 15.83 0.90 -4.85
C ILE A 53 16.05 -0.59 -4.60
N GLN A 54 15.88 -1.44 -5.61
CA GLN A 54 16.09 -2.88 -5.48
C GLN A 54 17.55 -3.20 -5.09
N GLN A 55 18.53 -2.53 -5.70
CA GLN A 55 19.94 -2.70 -5.35
C GLN A 55 20.25 -2.34 -3.90
N ALA A 56 19.61 -1.30 -3.34
CA ALA A 56 19.77 -0.93 -1.94
C ALA A 56 19.21 -2.00 -0.99
N ILE A 57 18.04 -2.57 -1.33
CA ILE A 57 17.45 -3.71 -0.61
C ILE A 57 18.38 -4.93 -0.66
N ASP A 58 18.90 -5.27 -1.84
CA ASP A 58 19.80 -6.41 -2.00
C ASP A 58 21.14 -6.19 -1.29
N ALA A 59 21.60 -4.94 -1.19
CA ALA A 59 22.79 -4.57 -0.43
C ALA A 59 22.57 -4.66 1.09
N SER A 60 21.42 -4.22 1.61
CA SER A 60 21.18 -4.22 3.06
C SER A 60 21.17 -5.64 3.63
N ARG A 61 20.68 -6.62 2.87
CA ARG A 61 20.71 -8.04 3.24
C ARG A 61 22.13 -8.58 3.40
N ARG A 62 23.03 -8.15 2.53
CA ARG A 62 24.43 -8.56 2.54
C ARG A 62 25.19 -7.89 3.68
N ALA A 63 24.90 -6.61 3.94
CA ALA A 63 25.56 -5.83 4.98
C ALA A 63 25.36 -6.41 6.39
N SER A 64 24.18 -6.96 6.71
CA SER A 64 23.94 -7.54 8.03
C SER A 64 24.60 -8.89 8.28
N GLY A 65 24.99 -9.61 7.22
CA GLY A 65 25.46 -11.00 7.30
C GLY A 65 24.39 -12.02 7.74
N GLN A 66 23.15 -11.59 8.01
CA GLN A 66 22.05 -12.43 8.51
C GLN A 66 20.86 -12.51 7.54
N GLY A 67 21.00 -11.95 6.32
CA GLY A 67 19.94 -11.94 5.32
C GLY A 67 18.80 -10.93 5.59
N ALA A 68 18.91 -10.14 6.67
CA ALA A 68 18.03 -9.05 7.07
C ALA A 68 18.69 -7.68 6.81
N GLY A 69 17.99 -6.55 6.97
CA GLY A 69 18.65 -5.25 6.86
C GLY A 69 17.73 -4.05 6.96
N ILE A 70 18.33 -2.87 7.10
CA ILE A 70 17.62 -1.59 7.10
C ILE A 70 17.97 -0.84 5.82
N VAL A 71 16.94 -0.32 5.16
CA VAL A 71 17.06 0.57 4.01
C VAL A 71 16.44 1.91 4.37
N PHE A 72 17.23 2.97 4.29
CA PHE A 72 16.73 4.34 4.39
C PHE A 72 16.39 4.88 3.01
N LEU A 73 15.17 5.40 2.86
CA LEU A 73 14.68 6.06 1.65
C LEU A 73 14.59 7.58 1.90
N PRO A 74 15.53 8.39 1.40
CA PRO A 74 15.51 9.85 1.63
C PRO A 74 14.27 10.54 1.06
N SER A 75 13.93 11.73 1.57
CA SER A 75 12.88 12.58 1.00
C SER A 75 13.05 12.74 -0.52
N GLY A 76 11.97 12.48 -1.25
CA GLY A 76 12.02 12.45 -2.70
C GLY A 76 10.79 11.75 -3.30
N ARG A 77 10.61 11.88 -4.62
CA ARG A 77 9.58 11.15 -5.36
C ARG A 77 10.24 10.12 -6.25
N TYR A 78 9.99 8.85 -6.01
CA TYR A 78 10.65 7.74 -6.68
C TYR A 78 9.67 7.09 -7.65
N ARG A 79 9.81 7.38 -8.95
CA ARG A 79 9.02 6.67 -9.95
C ARG A 79 9.49 5.22 -10.00
N ILE A 80 8.55 4.29 -9.93
CA ILE A 80 8.81 2.87 -10.17
C ILE A 80 8.02 2.39 -11.38
N THR A 81 8.55 1.40 -12.08
CA THR A 81 7.94 0.82 -13.29
C THR A 81 7.72 -0.68 -13.18
N ARG A 82 8.29 -1.32 -12.15
CA ARG A 82 8.21 -2.76 -11.85
C ARG A 82 8.10 -2.96 -10.34
N SER A 83 7.74 -4.16 -9.93
CA SER A 83 7.65 -4.51 -8.51
C SER A 83 9.00 -4.37 -7.81
N ILE A 84 8.98 -3.76 -6.63
CA ILE A 84 10.06 -3.81 -5.64
C ILE A 84 9.83 -5.03 -4.75
N LEU A 85 10.85 -5.88 -4.63
CA LEU A 85 10.79 -7.11 -3.84
C LEU A 85 11.47 -6.88 -2.49
N VAL A 86 10.71 -7.01 -1.41
CA VAL A 86 11.16 -6.83 -0.02
C VAL A 86 11.23 -8.21 0.66
N PRO A 87 12.41 -8.78 0.84
CA PRO A 87 12.55 -10.11 1.42
C PRO A 87 12.36 -10.11 2.95
N PRO A 88 12.25 -11.30 3.57
CA PRO A 88 12.13 -11.43 5.01
C PRO A 88 13.26 -10.70 5.76
N GLY A 89 12.93 -10.02 6.85
CA GLY A 89 13.89 -9.29 7.69
C GLY A 89 14.36 -7.93 7.15
N VAL A 90 13.92 -7.50 5.95
CA VAL A 90 14.24 -6.18 5.42
C VAL A 90 13.20 -5.14 5.82
N ARG A 91 13.67 -4.02 6.36
CA ARG A 91 12.85 -2.89 6.80
C ARG A 91 13.20 -1.64 6.00
N ILE A 92 12.20 -1.01 5.41
CA ILE A 92 12.35 0.23 4.64
C ILE A 92 11.81 1.40 5.47
N PHE A 93 12.64 2.38 5.74
CA PHE A 93 12.26 3.58 6.49
C PHE A 93 12.46 4.83 5.64
N GLY A 94 11.38 5.58 5.43
CA GLY A 94 11.50 6.91 4.86
C GLY A 94 12.17 7.86 5.84
N VAL A 95 13.05 8.73 5.35
CA VAL A 95 13.80 9.67 6.19
C VAL A 95 13.92 11.06 5.54
N GLY A 96 13.96 12.09 6.36
CA GLY A 96 14.14 13.48 5.91
C GLY A 96 12.97 14.37 6.26
N ARG A 97 12.98 15.61 5.76
CA ARG A 97 12.00 16.65 6.11
C ARG A 97 10.56 16.30 5.69
N THR A 98 10.41 15.52 4.63
CA THR A 98 9.12 15.05 4.09
C THR A 98 9.19 13.55 3.86
N ARG A 99 8.04 12.86 3.94
CA ARG A 99 8.01 11.42 3.62
C ARG A 99 8.40 11.22 2.15
N PRO A 100 9.29 10.29 1.81
CA PRO A 100 9.46 9.87 0.42
C PRO A 100 8.15 9.32 -0.15
N VAL A 101 7.97 9.43 -1.46
CA VAL A 101 6.79 8.93 -2.16
C VAL A 101 7.22 7.94 -3.24
N LEU A 102 6.69 6.72 -3.20
CA LEU A 102 6.76 5.78 -4.33
C LEU A 102 5.66 6.12 -5.33
N VAL A 103 6.03 6.37 -6.59
CA VAL A 103 5.10 6.86 -7.61
C VAL A 103 4.97 5.82 -8.72
N LEU A 104 3.75 5.35 -8.97
CA LEU A 104 3.39 4.67 -10.20
C LEU A 104 2.81 5.70 -11.17
N ALA A 105 3.53 6.01 -12.24
CA ALA A 105 3.10 7.00 -13.22
C ALA A 105 1.83 6.55 -13.96
N ASP A 106 1.17 7.48 -14.65
CA ASP A 106 0.01 7.18 -15.47
C ASP A 106 0.30 6.06 -16.49
N ALA A 107 -0.66 5.14 -16.63
CA ALA A 107 -0.62 4.03 -17.57
C ALA A 107 0.73 3.28 -17.58
N THR A 108 1.30 3.01 -16.40
CA THR A 108 2.57 2.29 -16.28
C THR A 108 2.38 0.84 -16.76
N PRO A 109 3.16 0.36 -17.75
CA PRO A 109 2.97 -0.96 -18.33
C PRO A 109 2.96 -2.09 -17.28
N GLY A 110 2.00 -3.01 -17.40
CA GLY A 110 1.84 -4.16 -16.52
C GLY A 110 0.83 -3.95 -15.38
N PHE A 111 0.26 -2.76 -15.25
CA PHE A 111 -0.72 -2.40 -14.21
C PHE A 111 -2.13 -2.10 -14.76
N GLN A 112 -2.41 -2.50 -16.01
CA GLN A 112 -3.69 -2.25 -16.67
C GLN A 112 -4.73 -3.35 -16.44
N GLN A 113 -4.30 -4.59 -16.20
CA GLN A 113 -5.17 -5.78 -16.16
C GLN A 113 -4.71 -6.77 -15.08
N GLY A 114 -5.63 -7.59 -14.58
CA GLY A 114 -5.35 -8.52 -13.48
C GLY A 114 -5.14 -7.80 -12.16
N VAL A 115 -4.16 -8.26 -11.37
CA VAL A 115 -3.66 -7.57 -10.18
C VAL A 115 -2.14 -7.47 -10.30
N GLY A 116 -1.61 -6.24 -10.31
CA GLY A 116 -0.18 -5.95 -10.38
C GLY A 116 0.27 -5.17 -9.15
N THR A 117 1.35 -5.58 -8.50
CA THR A 117 1.77 -5.01 -7.22
C THR A 117 3.05 -4.17 -7.34
N MET A 118 3.04 -2.97 -6.78
CA MET A 118 4.19 -2.07 -6.70
C MET A 118 5.27 -2.56 -5.72
N VAL A 119 4.89 -2.89 -4.48
CA VAL A 119 5.81 -3.43 -3.46
C VAL A 119 5.33 -4.80 -2.99
N VAL A 120 6.18 -5.81 -3.09
CA VAL A 120 5.86 -7.19 -2.70
C VAL A 120 6.77 -7.61 -1.56
N PHE A 121 6.18 -7.90 -0.40
CA PHE A 121 6.89 -8.61 0.66
C PHE A 121 6.95 -10.09 0.29
N THR A 122 8.16 -10.63 0.18
CA THR A 122 8.42 -12.00 -0.32
C THR A 122 8.75 -12.96 0.82
N GLY A 123 8.59 -14.26 0.56
CA GLY A 123 9.01 -15.30 1.48
C GLY A 123 10.46 -15.75 1.30
N GLY A 124 10.95 -16.48 2.32
CA GLY A 124 12.25 -17.14 2.30
C GLY A 124 12.16 -18.62 1.93
N ASP A 125 13.32 -19.22 1.62
CA ASP A 125 13.42 -20.67 1.41
C ASP A 125 13.66 -21.42 2.74
N GLN A 126 12.70 -21.33 3.65
CA GLN A 126 12.84 -21.83 5.03
C GLN A 126 13.22 -23.32 5.10
N TYR A 127 12.78 -24.11 4.12
CA TYR A 127 12.97 -25.56 4.09
C TYR A 127 13.90 -26.03 2.97
N ASN A 128 14.66 -25.12 2.34
CA ASN A 128 15.58 -25.42 1.23
C ASN A 128 14.91 -26.22 0.10
N VAL A 129 13.67 -25.88 -0.26
CA VAL A 129 12.86 -26.65 -1.21
C VAL A 129 13.34 -26.48 -2.66
N GLY A 130 14.26 -25.55 -2.92
CA GLY A 130 14.80 -25.32 -4.26
C GLY A 130 13.78 -24.59 -5.14
N LYS A 131 13.28 -25.19 -6.22
CA LYS A 131 12.38 -24.48 -7.15
C LYS A 131 11.16 -23.91 -6.41
N VAL A 132 10.76 -22.67 -6.73
CA VAL A 132 9.55 -22.05 -6.18
C VAL A 132 8.31 -22.82 -6.65
N PRO A 133 7.53 -23.43 -5.74
CA PRO A 133 6.37 -24.24 -6.15
C PRO A 133 5.19 -23.37 -6.62
N VAL A 134 4.94 -22.28 -5.91
CA VAL A 134 3.86 -21.31 -6.17
C VAL A 134 4.46 -19.91 -6.12
N PRO A 135 4.77 -19.29 -7.26
CA PRO A 135 5.31 -17.94 -7.29
C PRO A 135 4.21 -16.90 -7.02
N VAL A 136 4.61 -15.70 -6.58
CA VAL A 136 3.67 -14.59 -6.38
C VAL A 136 3.12 -14.13 -7.73
N PRO A 137 1.80 -14.28 -8.01
CA PRO A 137 1.24 -14.06 -9.34
C PRO A 137 1.11 -12.57 -9.70
N THR A 138 1.21 -11.67 -8.73
CA THR A 138 0.98 -10.23 -8.89
C THR A 138 2.27 -9.42 -9.13
N VAL A 139 3.42 -10.07 -9.28
CA VAL A 139 4.69 -9.42 -9.59
C VAL A 139 4.67 -8.88 -11.02
N VAL A 140 5.17 -7.66 -11.21
CA VAL A 140 5.27 -6.98 -12.49
C VAL A 140 6.74 -6.71 -12.83
N PRO A 141 7.28 -7.23 -13.95
CA PRO A 141 6.67 -8.23 -14.83
C PRO A 141 6.51 -9.59 -14.12
N PRO A 142 5.70 -10.51 -14.64
CA PRO A 142 5.55 -11.85 -14.08
C PRO A 142 6.90 -12.57 -13.95
N ARG A 143 7.07 -13.28 -12.84
CA ARG A 143 8.29 -14.03 -12.49
C ARG A 143 7.91 -15.34 -11.82
N ASP A 144 8.62 -16.42 -12.15
CA ASP A 144 8.43 -17.75 -11.58
C ASP A 144 9.38 -18.05 -10.40
N ASP A 145 10.26 -17.10 -10.06
CA ASP A 145 11.29 -17.24 -9.02
C ASP A 145 10.99 -16.43 -7.74
N VAL A 146 9.85 -15.74 -7.67
CA VAL A 146 9.46 -14.94 -6.49
C VAL A 146 8.65 -15.79 -5.53
N ARG A 147 9.25 -16.16 -4.40
CA ARG A 147 8.59 -16.91 -3.34
C ARG A 147 7.53 -16.08 -2.63
N ASP A 148 6.36 -16.68 -2.46
CA ASP A 148 5.35 -16.14 -1.56
C ASP A 148 5.76 -16.29 -0.09
N ALA A 149 5.23 -15.41 0.74
CA ALA A 149 5.36 -15.48 2.18
C ALA A 149 4.75 -16.77 2.73
N ASN A 150 5.27 -17.18 3.87
CA ASN A 150 4.82 -18.31 4.66
C ASN A 150 4.86 -17.92 6.14
N SER A 151 4.47 -18.84 7.03
CA SER A 151 4.38 -18.58 8.47
C SER A 151 5.72 -18.24 9.15
N ALA A 152 6.84 -18.26 8.41
CA ALA A 152 8.16 -17.83 8.85
C ALA A 152 8.62 -16.46 8.28
N THR A 153 7.74 -15.72 7.59
CA THR A 153 8.07 -14.42 6.96
C THR A 153 7.98 -13.26 7.96
N PHE A 154 8.90 -13.26 8.92
CA PHE A 154 8.95 -12.28 10.01
C PHE A 154 9.80 -11.03 9.68
N TYR A 155 9.70 -10.01 10.53
CA TYR A 155 10.66 -8.90 10.67
C TYR A 155 10.82 -7.96 9.47
N SER A 156 9.92 -7.99 8.49
CA SER A 156 9.91 -7.04 7.38
C SER A 156 8.94 -5.89 7.64
N ALA A 157 9.31 -4.68 7.25
CA ALA A 157 8.43 -3.53 7.45
C ALA A 157 8.65 -2.45 6.40
N MET A 158 7.67 -1.57 6.25
CA MET A 158 7.85 -0.31 5.56
C MET A 158 7.16 0.79 6.35
N SER A 159 7.87 1.87 6.66
CA SER A 159 7.32 2.95 7.48
C SER A 159 7.82 4.31 7.04
N ASN A 160 6.97 5.33 7.24
CA ASN A 160 7.24 6.71 6.88
C ASN A 160 7.46 6.90 5.36
N VAL A 161 6.78 6.09 4.53
CA VAL A 161 6.84 6.13 3.05
C VAL A 161 5.44 6.26 2.48
N ASP A 162 5.20 7.23 1.61
CA ASP A 162 3.92 7.39 0.93
C ASP A 162 3.90 6.63 -0.40
N VAL A 163 2.70 6.36 -0.91
CA VAL A 163 2.51 5.77 -2.23
C VAL A 163 1.50 6.57 -3.04
N GLU A 164 1.80 6.79 -4.32
CA GLU A 164 0.92 7.44 -5.30
C GLU A 164 0.75 6.57 -6.54
N ILE A 165 -0.51 6.35 -6.93
CA ILE A 165 -0.89 5.62 -8.16
C ILE A 165 -1.58 6.58 -9.12
N GLY A 166 -0.98 6.75 -10.30
CA GLY A 166 -1.52 7.55 -11.40
C GLY A 166 -2.75 6.95 -12.06
N ALA A 167 -3.31 7.68 -13.03
CA ALA A 167 -4.44 7.25 -13.84
C ALA A 167 -4.07 6.07 -14.77
N GLY A 168 -5.07 5.31 -15.24
CA GLY A 168 -4.84 4.21 -16.19
C GLY A 168 -4.12 2.98 -15.61
N ASN A 169 -4.10 2.83 -14.29
CA ASN A 169 -3.54 1.68 -13.57
C ASN A 169 -4.61 0.93 -12.75
N PRO A 170 -5.76 0.52 -13.34
CA PRO A 170 -6.87 -0.05 -12.59
C PRO A 170 -6.58 -1.39 -11.90
N ALA A 171 -5.50 -2.08 -12.28
CA ALA A 171 -5.05 -3.32 -11.66
C ALA A 171 -4.00 -3.11 -10.55
N ALA A 172 -3.58 -1.87 -10.29
CA ALA A 172 -2.48 -1.61 -9.38
C ALA A 172 -2.84 -1.79 -7.90
N THR A 173 -2.01 -2.56 -7.22
CA THR A 173 -1.91 -2.64 -5.77
C THR A 173 -0.64 -1.92 -5.32
N ALA A 174 -0.72 -1.04 -4.33
CA ALA A 174 0.46 -0.37 -3.79
C ALA A 174 1.37 -1.34 -3.00
N VAL A 175 0.84 -2.09 -2.04
CA VAL A 175 1.64 -3.04 -1.26
C VAL A 175 0.93 -4.37 -1.15
N ARG A 176 1.59 -5.45 -1.58
CA ARG A 176 1.18 -6.81 -1.19
C ARG A 176 1.89 -7.14 0.11
N PHE A 177 1.16 -7.01 1.21
CA PHE A 177 1.71 -7.09 2.57
C PHE A 177 1.45 -8.46 3.21
N HIS A 178 1.70 -9.52 2.42
CA HIS A 178 1.54 -10.89 2.88
C HIS A 178 2.78 -11.28 3.68
N VAL A 179 2.66 -11.30 5.00
CA VAL A 179 3.77 -11.48 5.94
C VAL A 179 3.30 -12.20 7.20
N ALA A 180 4.26 -12.64 8.00
CA ALA A 180 4.03 -13.18 9.33
C ALA A 180 4.18 -12.08 10.40
N GLN A 181 4.36 -12.47 11.66
CA GLN A 181 4.37 -11.60 12.83
C GLN A 181 5.59 -10.66 12.83
N HIS A 182 5.52 -9.63 13.66
CA HIS A 182 6.59 -8.63 13.80
C HIS A 182 6.93 -7.90 12.47
N ALA A 183 5.92 -7.82 11.60
CA ALA A 183 5.94 -7.06 10.37
C ALA A 183 4.86 -5.97 10.44
N PHE A 184 5.20 -4.76 9.99
CA PHE A 184 4.30 -3.63 10.04
C PHE A 184 4.38 -2.67 8.84
N LEU A 185 3.27 -1.98 8.57
CA LEU A 185 3.26 -0.74 7.79
C LEU A 185 2.84 0.41 8.71
N THR A 186 3.63 1.49 8.81
CA THR A 186 3.27 2.62 9.66
C THR A 186 3.61 4.00 9.11
N HIS A 187 2.84 5.01 9.48
CA HIS A 187 3.05 6.41 9.07
C HIS A 187 3.06 6.59 7.55
N MET A 188 1.98 6.16 6.89
CA MET A 188 1.91 6.10 5.43
C MET A 188 0.63 6.73 4.87
N ASP A 189 0.76 7.49 3.78
CA ASP A 189 -0.36 7.91 2.96
C ASP A 189 -0.38 7.15 1.63
N PHE A 190 -1.52 6.52 1.36
CA PHE A 190 -1.81 5.81 0.12
C PHE A 190 -2.77 6.64 -0.73
N ARG A 191 -2.24 7.30 -1.77
CA ARG A 191 -3.03 8.07 -2.75
C ARG A 191 -3.25 7.22 -3.99
N LEU A 192 -4.38 6.54 -4.04
CA LEU A 192 -4.56 5.36 -4.88
C LEU A 192 -5.09 5.66 -6.29
N GLY A 193 -5.60 6.85 -6.55
CA GLY A 193 -6.05 7.25 -7.89
C GLY A 193 -6.94 6.18 -8.56
N SER A 194 -6.48 5.68 -9.71
CA SER A 194 -7.20 4.62 -10.45
C SER A 194 -7.00 3.20 -9.92
N GLY A 195 -6.08 2.99 -8.97
CA GLY A 195 -5.64 1.70 -8.46
C GLY A 195 -6.74 0.79 -7.91
N PHE A 196 -6.43 -0.50 -7.90
CA PHE A 196 -7.25 -1.57 -7.35
C PHE A 196 -7.27 -1.53 -5.82
N ALA A 197 -6.11 -1.55 -5.17
CA ALA A 197 -6.01 -1.59 -3.71
C ALA A 197 -4.79 -0.84 -3.18
N GLY A 198 -4.89 -0.29 -1.96
CA GLY A 198 -3.70 0.15 -1.23
C GLY A 198 -2.90 -1.03 -0.73
N VAL A 199 -3.54 -1.90 0.06
CA VAL A 199 -2.92 -3.13 0.56
C VAL A 199 -3.65 -4.36 0.03
N TYR A 200 -2.89 -5.34 -0.45
CA TYR A 200 -3.37 -6.66 -0.82
C TYR A 200 -2.77 -7.74 0.09
N GLN A 201 -3.61 -8.67 0.57
CA GLN A 201 -3.23 -9.76 1.48
C GLN A 201 -2.47 -9.26 2.70
N ALA A 202 -3.17 -8.52 3.56
CA ALA A 202 -2.59 -7.86 4.73
C ALA A 202 -2.17 -8.86 5.82
N GLY A 203 -1.14 -8.48 6.57
CA GLY A 203 -0.71 -9.08 7.84
C GLY A 203 0.50 -8.29 8.36
N ASN A 204 0.91 -8.27 9.61
CA ASN A 204 0.11 -8.53 10.80
C ASN A 204 -0.44 -7.23 11.40
N VAL A 205 0.32 -6.13 11.39
CA VAL A 205 -0.12 -4.85 12.00
C VAL A 205 0.07 -3.68 11.06
N MET A 206 -0.88 -2.75 11.05
CA MET A 206 -0.74 -1.43 10.44
C MET A 206 -1.18 -0.35 11.42
N GLU A 207 -0.45 0.77 11.47
CA GLU A 207 -0.71 1.88 12.39
C GLU A 207 -0.44 3.23 11.70
N ASP A 208 -1.33 4.21 11.86
CA ASP A 208 -1.18 5.54 11.23
C ASP A 208 -1.03 5.43 9.70
N VAL A 209 -1.95 4.66 9.10
CA VAL A 209 -2.02 4.43 7.64
C VAL A 209 -3.32 4.99 7.08
N HIS A 210 -3.22 5.85 6.07
CA HIS A 210 -4.37 6.57 5.51
C HIS A 210 -4.54 6.29 4.01
N PHE A 211 -5.75 5.91 3.60
CA PHE A 211 -6.09 5.52 2.24
C PHE A 211 -7.00 6.55 1.58
N HIS A 212 -6.57 7.09 0.43
CA HIS A 212 -7.26 8.13 -0.32
C HIS A 212 -7.54 7.66 -1.75
N GLY A 213 -8.81 7.61 -2.14
CA GLY A 213 -9.22 7.14 -3.47
C GLY A 213 -9.03 5.63 -3.68
N GLY A 214 -8.91 5.22 -4.93
CA GLY A 214 -8.77 3.80 -5.30
C GLY A 214 -10.09 3.03 -5.27
N ARG A 215 -10.06 1.77 -5.72
CA ARG A 215 -11.25 0.92 -5.67
C ARG A 215 -11.48 0.39 -4.25
N TYR A 216 -10.42 -0.08 -3.62
CA TYR A 216 -10.40 -0.53 -2.24
C TYR A 216 -9.21 0.09 -1.49
N GLY A 217 -9.34 0.28 -0.18
CA GLY A 217 -8.20 0.61 0.67
C GLY A 217 -7.39 -0.65 0.94
N ILE A 218 -8.06 -1.66 1.51
CA ILE A 218 -7.49 -2.99 1.79
C ILE A 218 -8.32 -4.07 1.10
N VAL A 219 -7.65 -4.99 0.42
CA VAL A 219 -8.25 -6.25 -0.02
C VAL A 219 -7.43 -7.38 0.58
N THR A 220 -8.03 -8.22 1.40
CA THR A 220 -7.27 -9.23 2.12
C THR A 220 -8.01 -10.55 2.24
N GLU A 221 -7.24 -11.60 2.46
CA GLU A 221 -7.74 -12.92 2.80
C GLU A 221 -7.05 -13.34 4.10
N LYS A 222 -7.11 -14.64 4.42
CA LYS A 222 -6.31 -15.27 5.48
C LYS A 222 -4.86 -14.80 5.43
N THR A 223 -4.36 -14.33 6.58
CA THR A 223 -2.97 -13.95 6.73
C THR A 223 -2.04 -15.16 6.56
N SER A 224 -0.77 -14.93 6.28
CA SER A 224 0.21 -16.01 6.05
C SER A 224 0.28 -17.06 7.18
N PRO A 225 0.29 -16.68 8.48
CA PRO A 225 0.21 -17.64 9.59
C PRO A 225 -1.23 -17.97 10.05
N ALA A 226 -2.27 -17.46 9.37
CA ALA A 226 -3.67 -17.53 9.79
C ALA A 226 -3.94 -16.95 11.18
N TRP A 227 -3.17 -15.92 11.57
CA TRP A 227 -3.38 -15.14 12.80
C TRP A 227 -4.05 -13.80 12.48
N GLN A 228 -4.55 -13.13 13.52
CA GLN A 228 -5.24 -11.86 13.38
C GLN A 228 -4.40 -10.78 12.69
N PHE A 229 -5.09 -9.92 11.94
CA PHE A 229 -4.56 -8.66 11.42
C PHE A 229 -5.16 -7.49 12.21
N THR A 230 -4.31 -6.58 12.68
CA THR A 230 -4.72 -5.40 13.46
C THR A 230 -4.44 -4.11 12.71
N LEU A 231 -5.45 -3.25 12.62
CA LEU A 231 -5.35 -1.90 12.05
C LEU A 231 -5.63 -0.85 13.13
N LEU A 232 -4.69 0.08 13.33
CA LEU A 232 -4.75 1.12 14.35
C LEU A 232 -4.64 2.51 13.73
N ASP A 233 -5.38 3.47 14.29
CA ASP A 233 -5.21 4.91 14.02
C ASP A 233 -5.23 5.28 12.52
N SER A 234 -6.01 4.52 11.76
CA SER A 234 -6.02 4.56 10.30
C SER A 234 -7.30 5.18 9.75
N SER A 235 -7.25 5.63 8.50
CA SER A 235 -8.42 6.22 7.86
C SER A 235 -8.60 5.83 6.40
N PHE A 236 -9.85 5.93 5.96
CA PHE A 236 -10.29 5.62 4.61
C PHE A 236 -11.13 6.78 4.07
N ASP A 237 -10.77 7.28 2.90
CA ASP A 237 -11.48 8.34 2.20
C ASP A 237 -11.58 8.06 0.70
N GLY A 238 -12.77 8.14 0.13
CA GLY A 238 -12.98 8.12 -1.32
C GLY A 238 -12.73 6.78 -2.03
N GLN A 239 -12.76 5.64 -1.34
CA GLN A 239 -12.74 4.33 -2.00
C GLN A 239 -14.04 4.13 -2.80
N ARG A 240 -13.93 3.63 -4.04
CA ARG A 240 -15.08 3.50 -4.96
C ARG A 240 -16.03 2.36 -4.61
N ASP A 241 -15.52 1.26 -4.07
CA ASP A 241 -16.32 0.08 -3.76
C ASP A 241 -16.45 -0.13 -2.24
N ALA A 242 -15.34 -0.20 -1.51
CA ALA A 242 -15.33 -0.36 -0.05
C ALA A 242 -13.98 0.06 0.57
N ALA A 243 -13.98 0.48 1.84
CA ALA A 243 -12.76 0.67 2.62
C ALA A 243 -11.90 -0.61 2.67
N ILE A 244 -12.54 -1.70 3.10
CA ILE A 244 -11.92 -3.01 3.33
C ILE A 244 -12.82 -4.08 2.71
N ARG A 245 -12.23 -4.95 1.89
CA ARG A 245 -12.84 -6.20 1.43
C ARG A 245 -12.00 -7.35 1.98
N GLU A 246 -12.60 -8.19 2.80
CA GLU A 246 -11.86 -9.30 3.44
C GLU A 246 -12.56 -10.65 3.30
N HIS A 247 -11.77 -11.72 3.45
CA HIS A 247 -12.24 -13.09 3.65
C HIS A 247 -11.29 -13.84 4.59
N GLU A 248 -11.71 -14.02 5.85
CA GLU A 248 -11.02 -14.84 6.88
C GLU A 248 -9.73 -14.22 7.45
N VAL A 249 -9.64 -12.89 7.53
CA VAL A 249 -8.42 -12.21 8.01
C VAL A 249 -8.34 -12.10 9.56
N ASP A 250 -9.42 -12.41 10.28
CA ASP A 250 -9.56 -12.21 11.74
C ASP A 250 -9.19 -10.77 12.13
N LEU A 251 -10.02 -9.83 11.68
CA LEU A 251 -9.75 -8.39 11.66
C LEU A 251 -10.01 -7.71 13.02
N THR A 252 -9.02 -7.00 13.55
CA THR A 252 -9.20 -6.08 14.69
C THR A 252 -8.96 -4.63 14.25
N LEU A 253 -9.95 -3.76 14.48
CA LEU A 253 -9.88 -2.32 14.14
C LEU A 253 -9.91 -1.47 15.41
N ILE A 254 -8.94 -0.57 15.57
CA ILE A 254 -8.84 0.32 16.74
C ILE A 254 -8.65 1.77 16.25
N ASN A 255 -9.57 2.67 16.61
CA ASN A 255 -9.57 4.07 16.17
C ASN A 255 -9.47 4.23 14.63
N VAL A 256 -10.16 3.36 13.90
CA VAL A 256 -10.22 3.40 12.42
C VAL A 256 -11.41 4.22 11.98
N LYS A 257 -11.20 5.23 11.14
CA LYS A 257 -12.23 6.19 10.73
C LYS A 257 -12.47 6.19 9.22
N PRO A 258 -13.70 5.97 8.75
CA PRO A 258 -14.09 6.49 7.44
C PRO A 258 -14.20 8.01 7.54
N LEU A 259 -13.53 8.73 6.63
CA LEU A 259 -13.57 10.21 6.59
C LEU A 259 -14.67 10.73 5.67
N SER A 260 -15.16 9.90 4.76
CA SER A 260 -16.36 10.13 3.95
C SER A 260 -17.39 9.02 4.18
N ASP A 261 -18.67 9.39 4.12
CA ASP A 261 -19.77 8.43 4.10
C ASP A 261 -19.65 7.58 2.83
N PHE A 262 -19.48 6.27 2.99
CA PHE A 262 -19.62 5.32 1.90
C PHE A 262 -21.11 5.25 1.58
N GLY A 263 -21.59 6.22 0.80
CA GLY A 263 -23.00 6.53 0.59
C GLY A 263 -23.92 5.31 0.75
N GLY A 264 -24.78 5.38 1.76
CA GLY A 264 -25.63 4.27 2.16
C GLY A 264 -25.36 3.75 3.57
N ALA A 265 -24.34 4.22 4.30
CA ALA A 265 -24.18 3.84 5.70
C ALA A 265 -25.41 4.24 6.54
N ASP A 266 -25.95 5.43 6.31
CA ASP A 266 -27.20 5.86 6.93
C ASP A 266 -28.41 5.00 6.50
N ALA A 267 -28.42 4.51 5.24
CA ALA A 267 -29.48 3.64 4.75
C ALA A 267 -29.38 2.22 5.35
N VAL A 268 -28.17 1.68 5.46
CA VAL A 268 -27.88 0.40 6.12
C VAL A 268 -28.16 0.48 7.62
N LEU A 269 -27.76 1.58 8.27
CA LEU A 269 -28.09 1.85 9.67
C LEU A 269 -29.60 2.00 9.87
N ALA A 270 -30.31 2.64 8.94
CA ALA A 270 -31.77 2.73 8.98
C ALA A 270 -32.46 1.37 8.80
N GLU A 271 -31.99 0.53 7.87
CA GLU A 271 -32.49 -0.85 7.73
C GLU A 271 -32.19 -1.69 8.97
N TRP A 272 -31.00 -1.56 9.54
CA TRP A 272 -30.61 -2.27 10.75
C TRP A 272 -31.46 -1.84 11.96
N ARG A 273 -31.62 -0.52 12.20
CA ARG A 273 -32.50 0.03 13.24
C ARG A 273 -33.93 -0.49 13.12
N LYS A 274 -34.47 -0.49 11.90
CA LYS A 274 -35.78 -1.08 11.61
C LYS A 274 -35.84 -2.58 11.91
N ALA A 275 -34.77 -3.34 11.64
CA ALA A 275 -34.70 -4.77 11.93
C ALA A 275 -34.64 -5.07 13.44
N ILE A 276 -34.10 -4.16 14.25
CA ILE A 276 -34.00 -4.31 15.71
C ILE A 276 -35.11 -3.60 16.49
N GLY A 277 -35.97 -2.84 15.82
CA GLY A 277 -37.09 -2.12 16.44
C GLY A 277 -36.72 -0.80 17.13
N GLU A 278 -35.61 -0.18 16.73
CA GLU A 278 -35.26 1.23 17.02
C GLU A 278 -35.85 2.16 15.96
#